data_AF-A0A8W8HNL9-F1
#
_entry.id   AF-A0A8W8HNL9-F1
#
_cell.length_a   1.000
_cell.length_b   1.000
_cell.length_c   1.000
_cell.angle_alpha   90.00
_cell.angle_beta   90.00
_cell.angle_gamma   90.00
#
_symmetry.space_group_name_H-M   'P 1'
#
loop_
_entity.id
_entity.type
_entity.pdbx_description
1 polymer ?
#
loop_
_entity_poly.entity_id
_entity_poly.type
_entity_poly.pdbx_seq_one_letter_code
_entity_poly.pdbx_strand_id
1 'polypeptide(L)'
;MPTLSGIRRISRAEAADIRSNIPTAVFWSDVEVANWIEECGFPQYRQCFLANFVTGRKLIAVDACSLPEMGIQDFEHVKQITELIRNLLGVPKFPEQRDARMRDPRIAYLEFKRRTGKETDSTTYNSFLFDNRHLFPMRRKSGSL
;
A
#
# COMPACT_ATOMS: atom_id res chain seq x y z
N MET A 1 11.16 -13.39 -7.70
CA MET A 1 10.85 -14.79 -7.31
C MET A 1 10.17 -14.71 -5.94
N PRO A 2 8.97 -15.26 -5.70
CA PRO A 2 8.41 -15.23 -4.36
C PRO A 2 9.17 -16.21 -3.48
N THR A 3 9.81 -15.69 -2.44
CA THR A 3 10.47 -16.47 -1.39
C THR A 3 9.40 -17.21 -0.60
N LEU A 4 9.61 -18.52 -0.40
CA LEU A 4 8.74 -19.41 0.36
C LEU A 4 8.78 -19.01 1.85
N SER A 5 7.98 -18.01 2.24
CA SER A 5 7.65 -17.83 3.65
C SER A 5 6.68 -18.96 4.04
N GLY A 6 6.96 -19.64 5.15
CA GLY A 6 6.16 -20.77 5.64
C GLY A 6 4.68 -20.40 5.69
N ILE A 7 3.79 -21.39 5.54
CA ILE A 7 2.33 -21.24 5.37
C ILE A 7 1.77 -20.24 6.40
N ARG A 8 1.74 -18.96 6.03
CA ARG A 8 1.19 -17.89 6.84
C ARG A 8 -0.31 -18.00 6.72
N ARG A 9 -0.98 -18.22 7.85
CA ARG A 9 -2.44 -18.22 7.88
C ARG A 9 -2.93 -16.80 7.58
N ILE A 10 -3.35 -16.57 6.35
CA ILE A 10 -3.96 -15.30 5.95
C ILE A 10 -5.34 -15.14 6.59
N SER A 11 -5.67 -13.92 6.97
CA SER A 11 -7.01 -13.63 7.52
C SER A 11 -8.08 -13.70 6.43
N ARG A 12 -9.36 -13.85 6.83
CA ARG A 12 -10.48 -13.80 5.87
C ARG A 12 -10.53 -12.47 5.12
N ALA A 13 -10.22 -11.36 5.81
CA ALA A 13 -10.21 -10.03 5.24
C ALA A 13 -9.08 -9.87 4.22
N GLU A 14 -7.87 -10.30 4.57
CA GLU A 14 -6.71 -10.33 3.67
C GLU A 14 -6.99 -11.17 2.43
N ALA A 15 -7.53 -12.39 2.59
CA ALA A 15 -7.90 -13.23 1.45
C ALA A 15 -8.95 -12.59 0.54
N ALA A 16 -9.88 -11.82 1.10
CA ALA A 16 -10.88 -11.10 0.32
C ALA A 16 -10.25 -9.92 -0.45
N ASP A 17 -9.36 -9.17 0.19
CA ASP A 17 -8.66 -8.03 -0.41
C ASP A 17 -7.73 -8.49 -1.55
N ILE A 18 -7.02 -9.61 -1.38
CA ILE A 18 -6.21 -10.21 -2.44
C ILE A 18 -7.09 -10.55 -3.66
N ARG A 19 -8.27 -11.16 -3.45
CA ARG A 19 -9.23 -11.43 -4.55
C ARG A 19 -9.74 -10.17 -5.21
N SER A 20 -9.76 -9.05 -4.49
CA SER A 20 -10.13 -7.72 -4.98
C SER A 20 -8.95 -6.93 -5.58
N ASN A 21 -7.81 -7.59 -5.85
CA ASN A 21 -6.61 -6.98 -6.43
C ASN A 21 -6.01 -5.85 -5.59
N ILE A 22 -6.16 -5.94 -4.26
CA ILE A 22 -5.42 -5.09 -3.32
C ILE A 22 -4.00 -5.68 -3.17
N PRO A 23 -2.94 -4.85 -3.24
CA PRO A 23 -1.56 -5.32 -3.09
C PRO A 23 -1.37 -6.12 -1.79
N THR A 24 -0.76 -7.30 -1.91
CA THR A 24 -0.38 -8.13 -0.75
C THR A 24 0.55 -7.38 0.20
N ALA A 25 1.33 -6.43 -0.35
CA ALA A 25 2.21 -5.54 0.41
C ALA A 25 1.53 -4.82 1.56
N VAL A 26 0.23 -4.53 1.48
CA VAL A 26 -0.53 -3.89 2.58
C VAL A 26 -0.49 -4.72 3.87
N PHE A 27 -0.34 -6.04 3.74
CA PHE A 27 -0.35 -6.98 4.86
C PHE A 27 1.05 -7.44 5.29
N TRP A 28 2.10 -6.85 4.73
CA TRP A 28 3.47 -7.18 5.12
C TRP A 28 3.80 -6.68 6.52
N SER A 29 4.48 -7.52 7.27
CA SER A 29 5.25 -7.15 8.46
C SER A 29 6.40 -6.19 8.10
N ASP A 30 6.99 -5.58 9.11
CA ASP A 30 8.21 -4.80 8.97
C ASP A 30 9.39 -5.63 8.45
N VAL A 31 9.50 -6.89 8.85
CA VAL A 31 10.51 -7.83 8.32
C VAL A 31 10.31 -8.10 6.83
N GLU A 32 9.08 -8.36 6.39
CA GLU A 32 8.77 -8.57 4.96
C GLU A 32 9.09 -7.31 4.14
N VAL A 33 8.78 -6.11 4.65
CA VAL A 33 9.15 -4.85 3.98
C VAL A 33 10.66 -4.65 3.92
N ALA A 34 11.37 -4.91 5.02
CA ALA A 34 12.83 -4.75 5.05
C ALA A 34 13.54 -5.71 4.08
N ASN A 35 13.07 -6.96 3.99
CA ASN A 35 13.57 -7.91 3.01
C ASN A 35 13.25 -7.46 1.58
N TRP A 36 12.04 -6.93 1.33
CA TRP A 36 11.69 -6.39 0.02
C TRP A 36 12.62 -5.23 -0.42
N ILE A 37 12.99 -4.33 0.49
CA ILE A 37 13.94 -3.23 0.20
C ILE A 37 15.33 -3.76 -0.16
N GLU A 38 15.80 -4.77 0.56
CA GLU A 38 17.05 -5.47 0.26
C GLU A 38 17.00 -6.14 -1.13
N GLU A 39 15.92 -6.87 -1.44
CA GLU A 39 15.68 -7.49 -2.74
C GLU A 39 15.57 -6.47 -3.89
N CYS A 40 15.14 -5.24 -3.60
CA CYS A 40 15.10 -4.14 -4.56
C CYS A 40 16.47 -3.52 -4.86
N GLY A 41 17.55 -3.99 -4.23
CA GLY A 41 18.91 -3.48 -4.44
C GLY A 41 19.35 -2.43 -3.41
N PHE A 42 18.64 -2.31 -2.28
CA PHE A 42 18.98 -1.37 -1.21
C PHE A 42 19.26 -2.05 0.14
N PRO A 43 20.15 -3.07 0.21
CA PRO A 43 20.45 -3.79 1.45
C PRO A 43 20.90 -2.86 2.60
N GLN A 44 21.60 -1.77 2.27
CA GLN A 44 22.07 -0.77 3.24
C GLN A 44 20.93 -0.08 4.01
N TYR A 45 19.71 -0.04 3.46
CA TYR A 45 18.56 0.59 4.12
C TYR A 45 17.66 -0.40 4.84
N ARG A 46 17.94 -1.70 4.79
CA ARG A 46 17.17 -2.73 5.49
C ARG A 46 16.97 -2.38 6.97
N GLN A 47 18.04 -1.98 7.65
CA GLN A 47 17.98 -1.63 9.07
C GLN A 47 17.19 -0.34 9.32
N CYS A 48 17.20 0.62 8.39
CA CYS A 48 16.37 1.83 8.47
C CYS A 48 14.88 1.49 8.50
N PHE A 49 14.43 0.56 7.66
CA PHE A 49 13.03 0.13 7.64
C PHE A 49 12.64 -0.65 8.91
N LEU A 50 13.51 -1.51 9.42
CA LEU A 50 13.28 -2.26 10.67
C LEU A 50 13.24 -1.34 11.90
N ALA A 51 14.23 -0.46 12.06
CA ALA A 51 14.33 0.43 13.22
C ALA A 51 13.15 1.42 13.31
N ASN A 52 12.54 1.75 12.18
CA ASN A 52 11.35 2.62 12.11
C ASN A 52 10.02 1.84 12.08
N PHE A 53 10.07 0.50 12.23
CA PHE A 53 8.92 -0.40 12.22
C PHE A 53 8.03 -0.19 10.99
N VAL A 54 8.64 -0.09 9.80
CA VAL A 54 7.92 0.20 8.56
C VAL A 54 7.23 -1.06 8.04
N THR A 55 5.96 -1.20 8.40
CA THR A 55 5.10 -2.27 7.89
C THR A 55 4.54 -1.91 6.51
N GLY A 56 3.92 -2.90 5.88
CA GLY A 56 3.17 -2.74 4.64
C GLY A 56 2.15 -1.61 4.65
N ARG A 57 1.48 -1.41 5.80
CA ARG A 57 0.55 -0.30 6.00
C ARG A 57 1.25 1.05 6.07
N LYS A 58 2.42 1.11 6.72
CA LYS A 58 3.21 2.35 6.79
C LYS A 58 3.76 2.75 5.42
N LEU A 59 4.04 1.80 4.52
CA LEU A 59 4.45 2.12 3.14
C LEU A 59 3.44 3.02 2.40
N ILE A 60 2.14 2.93 2.71
CA ILE A 60 1.12 3.81 2.12
C ILE A 60 1.35 5.27 2.51
N ALA A 61 1.92 5.51 3.70
CA ALA A 61 2.21 6.84 4.22
C ALA A 61 3.59 7.38 3.79
N VAL A 62 4.48 6.52 3.29
CA VAL A 62 5.86 6.89 2.99
C VAL A 62 5.89 7.75 1.73
N ASP A 63 6.47 8.94 1.87
CA ASP A 63 6.77 9.87 0.79
C ASP A 63 8.25 10.27 0.78
N ALA A 64 8.63 11.10 -0.19
CA ALA A 64 10.01 11.55 -0.35
C ALA A 64 10.55 12.37 0.85
N CYS A 65 9.68 12.90 1.71
CA CYS A 65 10.07 13.63 2.92
C CYS A 65 10.30 12.69 4.10
N SER A 66 9.53 11.61 4.21
CA SER A 66 9.66 10.62 5.28
C SER A 66 10.94 9.77 5.20
N LEU A 67 11.48 9.54 4.00
CA LEU A 67 12.66 8.69 3.81
C LEU A 67 13.95 9.27 4.45
N PRO A 68 14.27 10.58 4.28
CA PRO A 68 15.36 11.21 5.03
C PRO A 68 15.23 11.13 6.55
N GLU A 69 14.01 11.28 7.09
CA GLU A 69 13.74 11.17 8.53
C GLU A 69 14.04 9.76 9.07
N MET A 70 13.91 8.73 8.22
CA MET A 70 14.25 7.35 8.54
C MET A 70 15.75 7.01 8.36
N GLY A 71 16.57 7.96 7.90
CA GLY A 71 18.00 7.76 7.67
C GLY A 71 18.40 7.52 6.21
N ILE A 72 17.47 7.67 5.25
CA ILE A 72 17.74 7.53 3.80
C ILE A 72 17.95 8.92 3.21
N GLN A 73 19.17 9.43 3.33
CA GLN A 73 19.50 10.83 2.99
C GLN A 73 19.97 11.03 1.54
N ASP A 74 20.34 9.95 0.84
CA ASP A 74 20.75 10.04 -0.55
C ASP A 74 19.54 10.36 -1.46
N PHE A 75 19.60 11.50 -2.15
CA PHE A 75 18.50 12.01 -2.96
C PHE A 75 18.08 11.08 -4.09
N GLU A 76 19.03 10.44 -4.79
CA GLU A 76 18.71 9.56 -5.90
C GLU A 76 18.10 8.25 -5.39
N HIS A 77 18.57 7.75 -4.24
CA HIS A 77 17.93 6.63 -3.56
C HIS A 77 16.51 6.96 -3.09
N VAL A 78 16.28 8.15 -2.52
CA VAL A 78 14.93 8.61 -2.11
C VAL A 78 13.97 8.57 -3.30
N LYS A 79 14.40 9.07 -4.46
CA LYS A 79 13.60 9.08 -5.69
C LYS A 79 13.27 7.65 -6.17
N GLN A 80 14.27 6.77 -6.22
CA GLN A 80 14.11 5.39 -6.66
C GLN A 80 13.22 4.57 -5.71
N ILE A 81 13.43 4.69 -4.39
CA ILE A 81 12.62 3.99 -3.38
C ILE A 81 11.17 4.49 -3.42
N THR A 82 10.95 5.80 -3.53
CA THR A 82 9.59 6.36 -3.67
C THR A 82 8.89 5.81 -4.91
N GLU A 83 9.63 5.58 -6.01
CA GLU A 83 9.10 4.94 -7.21
C GLU A 83 8.75 3.47 -7.00
N LEU A 84 9.64 2.71 -6.38
CA LEU A 84 9.39 1.31 -6.05
C LEU A 84 8.16 1.14 -5.17
N ILE A 85 7.98 1.98 -4.15
CA ILE A 85 6.80 1.96 -3.27
C ILE A 85 5.51 2.25 -4.05
N ARG A 86 5.52 3.27 -4.92
CA ARG A 86 4.37 3.57 -5.78
C ARG A 86 4.00 2.40 -6.68
N ASN A 87 4.99 1.78 -7.31
CA ASN A 87 4.79 0.66 -8.21
C ASN A 87 4.27 -0.58 -7.46
N LEU A 88 4.82 -0.85 -6.27
CA LEU A 88 4.39 -1.94 -5.38
C LEU A 88 2.91 -1.77 -4.97
N LEU A 89 2.50 -0.56 -4.61
CA LEU A 89 1.14 -0.26 -4.18
C LEU A 89 0.17 -0.04 -5.36
N GLY A 90 0.69 0.08 -6.59
CA GLY A 90 -0.07 0.46 -7.78
C GLY A 90 -0.69 1.86 -7.67
N VAL A 91 0.02 2.79 -7.05
CA VAL A 91 -0.39 4.19 -6.86
C VAL A 91 0.23 5.05 -7.97
N PRO A 92 -0.53 5.87 -8.70
CA PRO A 92 0.01 6.70 -9.76
C PRO A 92 0.99 7.76 -9.23
N LYS A 93 1.98 8.10 -10.05
CA LYS A 93 2.93 9.21 -9.82
C LYS A 93 2.19 10.55 -9.96
N PHE A 94 1.43 10.93 -8.93
CA PHE A 94 0.62 12.16 -8.85
C PHE A 94 -0.34 12.36 -10.03
N PRO A 95 -1.67 12.25 -9.87
CA PRO A 95 -2.54 13.15 -10.61
C PRO A 95 -2.32 14.57 -10.07
N GLU A 96 -2.43 15.58 -10.94
CA GLU A 96 -2.09 16.99 -10.67
C GLU A 96 -2.87 17.64 -9.51
N GLN A 97 -3.80 16.92 -8.88
CA GLN A 97 -4.60 17.36 -7.73
C GLN A 97 -4.75 16.23 -6.70
N ARG A 98 -4.51 16.51 -5.40
CA ARG A 98 -4.74 15.54 -4.30
C ARG A 98 -6.17 14.97 -4.33
N ASP A 99 -7.15 15.78 -4.69
CA ASP A 99 -8.55 15.37 -4.79
C ASP A 99 -8.79 14.30 -5.85
N ALA A 100 -8.01 14.29 -6.94
CA ALA A 100 -8.13 13.28 -7.99
C ALA A 100 -7.67 11.90 -7.51
N ARG A 101 -6.73 11.82 -6.54
CA ARG A 101 -6.31 10.54 -5.93
C ARG A 101 -7.44 9.90 -5.14
N MET A 102 -8.19 10.70 -4.37
CA MET A 102 -9.29 10.18 -3.54
C MET A 102 -10.54 9.81 -4.34
N ARG A 103 -10.61 10.17 -5.64
CA ARG A 103 -11.67 9.69 -6.54
C ARG A 103 -11.45 8.25 -7.00
N ASP A 104 -10.23 7.72 -6.90
CA ASP A 104 -9.95 6.32 -7.13
C ASP A 104 -10.32 5.52 -5.86
N PRO A 105 -11.32 4.62 -5.93
CA PRO A 105 -11.77 3.88 -4.76
C PRO A 105 -10.70 2.99 -4.14
N ARG A 106 -9.77 2.46 -4.96
CA ARG A 106 -8.65 1.63 -4.49
C ARG A 106 -7.66 2.48 -3.71
N ILE A 107 -7.33 3.67 -4.21
CA ILE A 107 -6.42 4.59 -3.50
C ILE A 107 -7.05 5.06 -2.19
N ALA A 108 -8.33 5.41 -2.20
CA ALA A 108 -9.07 5.77 -0.99
C ALA A 108 -9.09 4.61 0.03
N TYR A 109 -9.25 3.37 -0.43
CA TYR A 109 -9.16 2.19 0.42
C TYR A 109 -7.76 1.98 1.00
N LEU A 110 -6.69 2.17 0.21
CA LEU A 110 -5.32 2.11 0.73
C LEU A 110 -5.11 3.14 1.82
N GLU A 111 -5.53 4.39 1.61
CA GLU A 111 -5.45 5.43 2.65
C GLU A 111 -6.25 5.08 3.91
N PHE A 112 -7.40 4.40 3.76
CA PHE A 112 -8.14 3.85 4.88
C PHE A 112 -7.35 2.75 5.61
N LYS A 113 -6.67 1.84 4.89
CA LYS A 113 -5.87 0.74 5.44
C LYS A 113 -4.51 1.16 5.98
N ARG A 114 -4.05 2.39 5.70
CA ARG A 114 -2.85 2.99 6.31
C ARG A 114 -2.95 3.00 7.83
N ARG A 115 -4.16 3.20 8.37
CA ARG A 115 -4.44 3.21 9.81
C ARG A 115 -4.57 1.79 10.36
N THR A 116 -4.25 1.63 11.63
CA THR A 116 -4.47 0.39 12.39
C THR A 116 -5.69 0.54 13.30
N GLY A 117 -6.41 -0.56 13.54
CA GLY A 117 -7.63 -0.55 14.34
C GLY A 117 -8.58 -1.69 13.97
N LYS A 118 -9.39 -2.14 14.92
CA LYS A 118 -10.28 -3.29 14.74
C LYS A 118 -11.19 -3.15 13.51
N GLU A 119 -11.74 -1.96 13.32
CA GLU A 119 -12.58 -1.65 12.15
C GLU A 119 -11.76 -1.73 10.86
N THR A 120 -10.67 -0.96 10.74
CA THR A 120 -9.83 -0.93 9.54
C THR A 120 -9.23 -2.31 9.19
N ASP A 121 -8.93 -3.12 10.20
CA ASP A 121 -8.36 -4.45 10.05
C ASP A 121 -9.39 -5.44 9.49
N SER A 122 -10.64 -5.37 9.96
CA SER A 122 -11.73 -6.26 9.55
C SER A 122 -12.41 -5.85 8.24
N THR A 123 -12.42 -4.56 7.91
CA THR A 123 -13.03 -4.05 6.68
C THR A 123 -12.25 -4.53 5.47
N THR A 124 -13.00 -5.07 4.50
CA THR A 124 -12.51 -5.49 3.18
C THR A 124 -12.78 -4.40 2.15
N TYR A 125 -12.10 -4.46 1.01
CA TYR A 125 -12.30 -3.52 -0.09
C TYR A 125 -13.76 -3.44 -0.54
N ASN A 126 -14.43 -4.59 -0.71
CA ASN A 126 -15.83 -4.61 -1.15
C ASN A 126 -16.79 -4.03 -0.11
N SER A 127 -16.55 -4.26 1.20
CA SER A 127 -17.33 -3.63 2.26
C SER A 127 -17.12 -2.11 2.24
N PHE A 128 -15.85 -1.67 2.13
CA PHE A 128 -15.51 -0.26 2.01
C PHE A 128 -16.23 0.41 0.83
N LEU A 129 -16.26 -0.22 -0.34
CA LEU A 129 -17.00 0.29 -1.50
C LEU A 129 -18.50 0.39 -1.25
N PHE A 130 -19.08 -0.61 -0.58
CA PHE A 130 -20.52 -0.63 -0.27
C PHE A 130 -20.90 0.50 0.69
N ASP A 131 -20.10 0.70 1.74
CA ASP A 131 -20.31 1.75 2.75
C ASP A 131 -20.09 3.14 2.14
N ASN A 132 -19.13 3.27 1.22
CA ASN A 132 -18.77 4.52 0.55
C ASN A 132 -19.36 4.67 -0.86
N ARG A 133 -20.43 3.94 -1.18
CA ARG A 133 -21.06 3.95 -2.53
C ARG A 133 -21.53 5.33 -3.01
N HIS A 134 -21.75 6.25 -2.07
CA HIS A 134 -22.11 7.64 -2.36
C HIS A 134 -20.93 8.46 -2.86
N LEU A 135 -19.70 8.11 -2.46
CA LEU A 135 -18.45 8.72 -2.95
C LEU A 135 -17.98 8.06 -4.26
N PHE A 136 -18.28 6.77 -4.43
CA PHE A 136 -17.86 5.98 -5.59
C PHE A 136 -19.08 5.42 -6.34
N PRO A 137 -19.89 6.27 -6.99
CA PRO A 137 -21.07 5.81 -7.70
C PRO A 137 -20.65 4.87 -8.83
N MET A 138 -21.14 3.63 -8.78
CA MET A 138 -20.99 2.66 -9.86
C MET A 138 -21.60 3.27 -11.13
N ARG A 139 -20.77 3.58 -12.13
CA ARG A 139 -21.27 3.94 -13.46
C ARG A 139 -22.13 2.78 -13.94
N ARG A 140 -23.45 2.98 -14.02
CA ARG A 140 -24.32 2.08 -14.79
C ARG A 140 -23.74 2.08 -16.20
N LYS A 141 -23.38 0.90 -16.72
CA LYS A 141 -23.13 0.76 -18.16
C LYS A 141 -24.42 1.25 -18.82
N SER A 142 -24.35 2.42 -19.45
CA SER A 142 -25.39 2.87 -20.36
C SER A 142 -25.54 1.75 -21.39
N GLY A 143 -26.69 1.08 -21.38
CA GLY A 143 -26.98 0.05 -22.36
C GLY A 143 -26.78 0.62 -23.76
N SER A 144 -25.97 -0.04 -24.57
CA SER A 144 -26.07 0.11 -26.01
C SER A 144 -27.49 -0.33 -26.40
N LEU A 145 -28.29 0.63 -26.83
CA LEU A 145 -29.42 0.40 -27.72
C LEU A 145 -28.88 0.07 -29.12
#